data_AF-A0A136J8X9-F1
#
_entry.id   AF-A0A136J8X9-F1
#
_cell.length_a   1.000
_cell.length_b   1.000
_cell.length_c   1.000
_cell.angle_alpha   90.00
_cell.angle_beta   90.00
_cell.angle_gamma   90.00
#
_symmetry.space_group_name_H-M   'P 1'
#
loop_
_entity.id
_entity.type
_entity.pdbx_description
1 polymer ?
#
loop_
_entity_poly.entity_id
_entity_poly.type
_entity_poly.pdbx_seq_one_letter_code
_entity_poly.pdbx_strand_id
1 'polypeptide(L)'
;MVVVAIAGGTGAVGSTLKAERSESASLERLAVDYNNADQIASVLREHGVEVVVSALVLLDNAASESQINLIRGAACSGTVTRFLPSEYHLDFHIPINGIELSFKNFQLRSELELEHHPQLTWTLLRNGLFLDYLAMPHKPKPTNLMPWSVFVDFQHEMCVFPGDGTQTMIFTHSSDLAAYVERLVSLPATEWPRYALVAGNRLNFHELADIIKRVTGCIERDFNIVYESTEAIFRGHVTQLPIEKEAMYTALSNGYDLQGEDLGKLFPDVQTTPIDDFLKDAWILKQAAEATRPTDVRHGT
;
A
#
# COMPACT_ATOMS: atom_id res chain seq x y z
N MET A 1 11.19 7.45 24.71
CA MET A 1 10.06 7.61 23.77
C MET A 1 10.68 8.17 22.51
N VAL A 2 10.57 7.45 21.40
CA VAL A 2 11.25 7.81 20.14
C VAL A 2 10.49 8.96 19.47
N VAL A 3 11.19 10.00 19.03
CA VAL A 3 10.57 11.10 18.26
C VAL A 3 10.57 10.74 16.77
N VAL A 4 9.38 10.65 16.19
CA VAL A 4 9.17 10.24 14.78
C VAL A 4 8.64 11.42 13.97
N ALA A 5 9.27 11.73 12.84
CA ALA A 5 8.74 12.66 11.85
C ALA A 5 8.13 11.90 10.68
N ILE A 6 6.89 12.25 10.30
CA ILE A 6 6.19 11.67 9.15
C ILE A 6 6.15 12.71 8.01
N ALA A 7 6.97 12.50 6.97
CA ALA A 7 6.90 13.29 5.74
C ALA A 7 5.72 12.81 4.88
N GLY A 8 5.01 13.72 4.22
CA GLY A 8 3.78 13.34 3.48
C GLY A 8 2.60 12.97 4.38
N GLY A 9 2.61 13.38 5.66
CA GLY A 9 1.58 13.04 6.64
C GLY A 9 0.15 13.44 6.27
N THR A 10 -0.09 14.29 5.28
CA THR A 10 -1.43 14.63 4.77
C THR A 10 -1.88 13.81 3.57
N GLY A 11 -0.99 13.01 2.99
CA GLY A 11 -1.32 12.05 1.92
C GLY A 11 -2.07 10.83 2.46
N ALA A 12 -2.40 9.90 1.57
CA ALA A 12 -3.21 8.74 1.92
C ALA A 12 -2.57 7.86 3.00
N VAL A 13 -1.37 7.31 2.74
CA VAL A 13 -0.62 6.49 3.69
C VAL A 13 -0.24 7.32 4.93
N GLY A 14 0.25 8.55 4.74
CA GLY A 14 0.64 9.43 5.84
C GLY A 14 -0.50 9.77 6.81
N SER A 15 -1.73 9.93 6.30
CA SER A 15 -2.91 10.16 7.14
C SER A 15 -3.28 8.93 7.96
N THR A 16 -3.15 7.74 7.37
CA THR A 16 -3.37 6.47 8.09
C THR A 16 -2.30 6.25 9.16
N LEU A 17 -1.01 6.51 8.86
CA LEU A 17 0.08 6.44 9.83
C LEU A 17 -0.15 7.36 11.05
N LYS A 18 -0.61 8.59 10.83
CA LYS A 18 -0.94 9.50 11.94
C LYS A 18 -2.13 9.01 12.77
N ALA A 19 -3.09 8.31 12.15
CA ALA A 19 -4.28 7.84 12.85
C ALA A 19 -3.97 6.67 13.78
N GLU A 20 -3.01 5.81 13.41
CA GLU A 20 -2.62 4.60 14.16
C GLU A 20 -1.63 4.86 15.30
N ARG A 21 -1.25 6.13 15.55
CA ARG A 21 -0.33 6.47 16.63
C ARG A 21 -0.92 6.17 18.01
N SER A 22 -0.06 5.93 19.00
CA SER A 22 -0.45 5.87 20.41
C SER A 22 -1.27 7.11 20.83
N GLU A 23 -2.34 6.92 21.59
CA GLU A 23 -3.18 8.02 22.12
C GLU A 23 -2.40 9.05 22.94
N SER A 24 -1.25 8.65 23.50
CA SER A 24 -0.35 9.52 24.28
C SER A 24 0.55 10.42 23.41
N ALA A 25 0.61 10.20 22.09
CA ALA A 25 1.49 10.93 21.20
C ALA A 25 0.93 12.31 20.82
N SER A 26 1.65 13.36 21.21
CA SER A 26 1.41 14.73 20.76
C SER A 26 1.74 14.88 19.28
N LEU A 27 0.83 15.48 18.50
CA LEU A 27 1.10 15.83 17.10
C LEU A 27 1.50 17.29 16.97
N GLU A 28 2.67 17.51 16.40
CA GLU A 28 3.13 18.81 15.93
C GLU A 28 3.22 18.80 14.40
N ARG A 29 2.89 19.94 13.76
CA ARG A 29 3.04 20.11 12.31
C ARG A 29 4.24 21.00 12.05
N LEU A 30 5.22 20.46 11.34
CA LEU A 30 6.43 21.16 10.96
C LEU A 30 6.36 21.50 9.47
N ALA A 31 6.71 22.73 9.12
CA ALA A 31 6.82 23.17 7.74
C ALA A 31 8.30 23.15 7.32
N VAL A 32 8.58 22.50 6.19
CA VAL A 32 9.92 22.44 5.59
C VAL A 32 9.80 22.62 4.07
N ASP A 33 10.81 23.22 3.45
CA ASP A 33 10.98 23.18 2.00
C ASP A 33 11.73 21.91 1.63
N TYR A 34 11.07 20.99 0.92
CA TYR A 34 11.69 19.74 0.46
C TYR A 34 12.81 19.94 -0.56
N ASN A 35 13.03 21.15 -1.07
CA ASN A 35 14.18 21.49 -1.90
C ASN A 35 15.42 21.91 -1.08
N ASN A 36 15.30 22.02 0.24
CA ASN A 36 16.36 22.53 1.11
C ASN A 36 16.76 21.50 2.19
N ALA A 37 17.71 20.62 1.84
CA ALA A 37 18.20 19.58 2.74
C ALA A 37 18.79 20.13 4.05
N ASP A 38 19.44 21.31 4.03
CA ASP A 38 20.02 21.93 5.23
C ASP A 38 18.95 22.43 6.20
N GLN A 39 17.85 22.98 5.66
CA GLN A 39 16.69 23.35 6.47
C GLN A 39 16.05 22.11 7.08
N ILE A 40 15.85 21.05 6.29
CA ILE A 40 15.31 19.77 6.78
C ILE A 40 16.19 19.25 7.93
N ALA A 41 17.52 19.23 7.77
CA ALA A 41 18.45 18.79 8.80
C ALA A 41 18.35 19.61 10.09
N SER A 42 18.23 20.93 9.97
CA SER A 42 18.08 21.83 11.12
C SER A 42 16.77 21.57 11.87
N VAL A 43 15.64 21.49 11.16
CA VAL A 43 14.32 21.23 11.77
C VAL A 43 14.29 19.86 12.46
N LEU A 44 14.80 18.81 11.81
CA LEU A 44 14.85 17.47 12.41
C LEU A 44 15.68 17.45 13.71
N ARG A 45 16.82 18.16 13.71
CA ARG A 45 17.72 18.26 14.87
C ARG A 45 17.09 19.05 16.02
N GLU A 46 16.47 20.19 15.73
CA GLU A 46 15.82 21.06 16.72
C GLU A 46 14.68 20.34 17.47
N HIS A 47 13.98 19.44 16.79
CA HIS A 47 12.89 18.65 17.37
C HIS A 47 13.37 17.29 17.91
N GLY A 48 14.68 17.02 17.88
CA GLY A 48 15.25 15.78 18.38
C GLY A 48 14.71 14.53 17.66
N VAL A 49 14.37 14.65 16.37
CA VAL A 49 13.81 13.54 15.59
C VAL A 49 14.86 12.43 15.47
N GLU A 50 14.46 11.22 15.83
CA GLU A 50 15.29 10.02 15.76
C GLU A 50 14.95 9.13 14.57
N VAL A 51 13.69 9.18 14.12
CA VAL A 51 13.17 8.36 13.01
C VAL A 51 12.41 9.22 12.04
N VAL A 52 12.72 9.07 10.75
CA VAL A 52 11.94 9.68 9.67
C VAL A 52 11.19 8.58 8.93
N VAL A 53 9.87 8.74 8.83
CA VAL A 53 9.00 7.91 8.00
C VAL A 53 8.52 8.76 6.84
N SER A 54 8.89 8.39 5.62
CA SER A 54 8.38 9.03 4.42
C SER A 54 7.12 8.32 3.95
N ALA A 55 6.07 9.11 3.71
CA ALA A 55 4.84 8.73 3.03
C ALA A 55 4.55 9.70 1.86
N LEU A 56 5.62 10.24 1.26
CA LEU A 56 5.55 11.07 0.06
C LEU A 56 5.10 10.23 -1.14
N VAL A 57 4.28 10.81 -2.01
CA VAL A 57 3.79 10.12 -3.21
C VAL A 57 4.76 10.40 -4.36
N LEU A 58 5.60 9.41 -4.71
CA LEU A 58 6.68 9.55 -5.68
C LEU A 58 6.20 9.29 -7.11
N LEU A 59 5.46 10.25 -7.68
CA LEU A 59 4.89 10.12 -9.03
C LEU A 59 5.62 10.94 -10.10
N ASP A 60 6.55 11.82 -9.71
CA ASP A 60 7.33 12.64 -10.63
C ASP A 60 8.74 12.91 -10.08
N ASN A 61 9.56 13.57 -10.91
CA ASN A 61 10.92 13.93 -10.54
C ASN A 61 10.97 14.87 -9.32
N ALA A 62 10.03 15.80 -9.16
CA ALA A 62 10.06 16.75 -8.05
C ALA A 62 9.77 16.05 -6.71
N ALA A 63 8.81 15.12 -6.69
CA ALA A 63 8.54 14.27 -5.54
C ALA A 63 9.72 13.32 -5.24
N SER A 64 10.36 12.76 -6.28
CA SER A 64 11.58 11.96 -6.13
C SER A 64 12.73 12.77 -5.52
N GLU A 65 12.99 13.99 -6.02
CA GLU A 65 14.00 14.89 -5.42
C GLU A 65 13.65 15.25 -3.97
N SER A 66 12.37 15.42 -3.67
CA SER A 66 11.90 15.72 -2.31
C SER A 66 12.28 14.62 -1.31
N GLN A 67 12.13 13.34 -1.70
CA GLN A 67 12.58 12.23 -0.87
C GLN A 67 14.11 12.15 -0.77
N ILE A 68 14.83 12.39 -1.88
CA ILE A 68 16.31 12.43 -1.88
C ILE A 68 16.82 13.49 -0.90
N ASN A 69 16.26 14.71 -0.95
CA ASN A 69 16.62 15.79 -0.03
C ASN A 69 16.21 15.50 1.42
N LEU A 70 15.09 14.79 1.63
CA LEU A 70 14.69 14.32 2.95
C LEU A 70 15.69 13.31 3.53
N ILE A 71 16.20 12.39 2.71
CA ILE A 71 17.26 11.44 3.09
C ILE A 71 18.54 12.20 3.48
N ARG A 72 18.99 13.14 2.63
CA ARG A 72 20.17 13.98 2.90
C ARG A 72 20.00 14.80 4.18
N GLY A 73 18.85 15.44 4.36
CA GLY A 73 18.54 16.22 5.55
C GLY A 73 18.53 15.37 6.82
N ALA A 74 17.94 14.17 6.75
CA ALA A 74 17.98 13.21 7.85
C ALA A 74 19.42 12.80 8.18
N ALA A 75 20.21 12.43 7.18
CA ALA A 75 21.61 12.05 7.32
C ALA A 75 22.49 13.15 7.94
N CYS A 76 22.22 14.42 7.64
CA CYS A 76 22.94 15.59 8.15
C CYS A 76 22.39 16.17 9.47
N SER A 77 21.24 15.66 9.95
CA SER A 77 20.60 16.14 11.19
C SER A 77 21.39 15.77 12.46
N GLY A 78 22.19 14.71 12.42
CA GLY A 78 22.93 14.19 13.58
C GLY A 78 22.06 13.60 14.69
N THR A 79 20.72 13.69 14.60
CA THR A 79 19.76 13.09 15.55
C THR A 79 19.05 11.89 14.94
N VAL A 80 18.77 11.93 13.63
CA VAL A 80 18.09 10.84 12.94
C VAL A 80 19.05 9.65 12.81
N THR A 81 18.57 8.49 13.25
CA THR A 81 19.31 7.22 13.20
C THR A 81 18.63 6.20 12.30
N ARG A 82 17.31 6.33 12.11
CA ARG A 82 16.51 5.38 11.31
C ARG A 82 15.67 6.10 10.26
N PHE A 83 15.54 5.47 9.09
CA PHE A 83 14.78 6.02 7.96
C PHE A 83 13.92 4.94 7.30
N LEU A 84 12.63 5.24 7.12
CA LEU A 84 11.69 4.42 6.36
C LEU A 84 11.30 5.20 5.10
N PRO A 85 11.82 4.86 3.90
CA PRO A 85 11.46 5.53 2.66
C PRO A 85 10.01 5.21 2.24
N SER A 86 9.47 6.03 1.34
CA SER A 86 8.13 5.81 0.80
C SER A 86 8.15 4.74 -0.29
N GLU A 87 8.07 3.47 0.11
CA GLU A 87 8.09 2.32 -0.79
C GLU A 87 6.74 1.59 -0.86
N TYR A 88 6.22 1.10 0.28
CA TYR A 88 4.88 0.52 0.53
C TYR A 88 4.22 -0.19 -0.66
N HIS A 89 4.98 -1.01 -1.38
CA HIS A 89 4.49 -1.61 -2.62
C HIS A 89 5.20 -2.94 -2.94
N LEU A 90 6.07 -2.93 -3.96
CA LEU A 90 6.67 -4.08 -4.62
C LEU A 90 8.19 -4.14 -4.39
N ASP A 91 8.81 -5.22 -4.86
CA ASP A 91 10.26 -5.24 -5.10
C ASP A 91 10.59 -4.66 -6.48
N PHE A 92 11.15 -3.45 -6.51
CA PHE A 92 11.49 -2.76 -7.76
C PHE A 92 12.68 -3.35 -8.52
N HIS A 93 13.42 -4.28 -7.92
CA HIS A 93 14.47 -5.04 -8.61
C HIS A 93 13.92 -6.17 -9.46
N ILE A 94 12.70 -6.63 -9.19
CA ILE A 94 12.04 -7.66 -9.97
C ILE A 94 11.47 -7.02 -11.25
N PRO A 95 11.86 -7.50 -12.44
CA PRO A 95 11.31 -6.97 -13.69
C PRO A 95 9.85 -7.39 -13.85
N ILE A 96 9.00 -6.43 -14.24
CA ILE A 96 7.62 -6.70 -14.65
C ILE A 96 7.60 -6.84 -16.16
N ASN A 97 7.27 -8.02 -16.66
CA ASN A 97 7.28 -8.29 -18.09
C ASN A 97 6.17 -7.50 -18.77
N GLY A 98 6.49 -6.84 -19.89
CA GLY A 98 5.53 -6.16 -20.76
C GLY A 98 5.14 -4.74 -20.35
N ILE A 99 5.62 -4.23 -19.21
CA ILE A 99 5.41 -2.83 -18.80
C ILE A 99 6.61 -2.29 -18.02
N GLU A 100 6.94 -1.02 -18.22
CA GLU A 100 7.87 -0.30 -17.37
C GLU A 100 7.08 0.51 -16.35
N LEU A 101 7.24 0.19 -15.06
CA LEU A 101 6.57 0.93 -13.99
C LEU A 101 7.20 2.33 -13.88
N SER A 102 6.40 3.37 -14.18
CA SER A 102 6.87 4.76 -14.26
C SER A 102 7.57 5.26 -12.98
N PHE A 103 7.16 4.75 -11.82
CA PHE A 103 7.70 5.13 -10.51
C PHE A 103 8.89 4.29 -10.05
N LYS A 104 9.25 3.21 -10.77
CA LYS A 104 10.39 2.32 -10.42
C LYS A 104 11.69 3.10 -10.21
N ASN A 105 12.01 3.99 -11.14
CA ASN A 105 13.26 4.74 -11.09
C ASN A 105 13.33 5.69 -9.88
N PHE A 106 12.20 6.25 -9.43
CA PHE A 106 12.18 7.12 -8.24
C PHE A 106 12.48 6.35 -6.96
N GLN A 107 12.02 5.10 -6.88
CA GLN A 107 12.28 4.21 -5.75
C GLN A 107 13.74 3.79 -5.70
N LEU A 108 14.29 3.28 -6.81
CA LEU A 108 15.70 2.89 -6.91
C LEU A 108 16.66 4.06 -6.65
N ARG A 109 16.31 5.29 -7.06
CA ARG A 109 17.10 6.49 -6.73
C ARG A 109 17.11 6.80 -5.24
N SER A 110 16.01 6.56 -4.53
CA SER A 110 15.92 6.75 -3.09
C SER A 110 16.76 5.72 -2.34
N GLU A 111 16.72 4.46 -2.78
CA GLU A 111 17.56 3.39 -2.26
C GLU A 111 19.05 3.69 -2.45
N LEU A 112 19.44 4.09 -3.66
CA LEU A 112 20.82 4.50 -3.96
C LEU A 112 21.28 5.69 -3.12
N GLU A 113 20.42 6.68 -2.89
CA GLU A 113 20.77 7.79 -2.00
C GLU A 113 20.97 7.30 -0.57
N LEU A 114 20.11 6.42 -0.05
CA LEU A 114 20.26 5.83 1.28
C LEU A 114 21.56 5.02 1.45
N GLU A 115 22.07 4.39 0.39
CA GLU A 115 23.36 3.67 0.40
C GLU A 115 24.56 4.60 0.61
N HIS A 116 24.45 5.88 0.23
CA HIS A 116 25.50 6.88 0.48
C HIS A 116 25.57 7.35 1.94
N HIS A 117 24.59 6.98 2.78
CA HIS A 117 24.48 7.43 4.17
C HIS A 117 24.48 6.23 5.15
N PRO A 118 25.63 5.52 5.31
CA PRO A 118 25.72 4.29 6.11
C PRO A 118 25.44 4.47 7.61
N GLN A 119 25.44 5.72 8.10
CA GLN A 119 25.04 6.07 9.46
C GLN A 119 23.53 5.95 9.70
N LEU A 120 22.71 5.94 8.65
CA LEU A 120 21.28 5.70 8.75
C LEU A 120 21.02 4.20 8.65
N THR A 121 20.31 3.65 9.64
CA THR A 121 19.67 2.34 9.45
C THR A 121 18.35 2.55 8.72
N TRP A 122 18.06 1.71 7.74
CA TRP A 122 16.85 1.87 6.95
C TRP A 122 16.27 0.54 6.52
N THR A 123 14.95 0.54 6.36
CA THR A 123 14.14 -0.62 6.01
C THR A 123 13.37 -0.33 4.73
N LEU A 124 13.41 -1.27 3.80
CA LEU A 124 12.52 -1.30 2.65
C LEU A 124 11.26 -2.08 3.03
N LEU A 125 10.15 -1.38 3.26
CA LEU A 125 8.90 -1.98 3.75
C LEU A 125 7.90 -2.17 2.62
N ARG A 126 7.62 -3.44 2.33
CA ARG A 126 6.73 -3.85 1.25
C ARG A 126 5.46 -4.46 1.82
N ASN A 127 4.34 -4.25 1.16
CA ASN A 127 3.04 -4.75 1.62
C ASN A 127 2.15 -5.30 0.50
N GLY A 128 2.68 -5.46 -0.70
CA GLY A 128 1.91 -5.89 -1.86
C GLY A 128 0.87 -4.85 -2.26
N LEU A 129 -0.34 -5.32 -2.53
CA LEU A 129 -1.46 -4.47 -2.88
C LEU A 129 -2.27 -4.09 -1.63
N PHE A 130 -2.74 -2.86 -1.56
CA PHE A 130 -3.66 -2.49 -0.48
C PHE A 130 -4.98 -3.25 -0.61
N LEU A 131 -5.36 -3.96 0.46
CA LEU A 131 -6.62 -4.73 0.53
C LEU A 131 -7.83 -3.82 0.31
N ASP A 132 -7.72 -2.55 0.72
CA ASP A 132 -8.70 -1.49 0.55
C ASP A 132 -9.29 -1.45 -0.88
N TYR A 133 -8.45 -1.66 -1.90
CA TYR A 133 -8.84 -1.56 -3.31
C TYR A 133 -9.76 -2.67 -3.79
N LEU A 134 -9.77 -3.85 -3.13
CA LEU A 134 -10.67 -4.95 -3.48
C LEU A 134 -12.14 -4.70 -3.08
N ALA A 135 -12.38 -3.69 -2.23
CA ALA A 135 -13.71 -3.39 -1.71
C ALA A 135 -14.28 -2.07 -2.25
N MET A 136 -13.49 -1.26 -2.95
CA MET A 136 -13.93 0.05 -3.43
C MET A 136 -15.14 -0.07 -4.40
N PRO A 137 -16.16 0.81 -4.28
CA PRO A 137 -16.24 1.98 -3.39
C PRO A 137 -16.79 1.69 -1.98
N HIS A 138 -17.10 0.43 -1.65
CA HIS A 138 -17.68 0.01 -0.39
C HIS A 138 -16.60 -0.17 0.67
N LYS A 139 -16.44 0.81 1.57
CA LYS A 139 -15.33 0.87 2.53
C LYS A 139 -15.76 0.32 3.91
N PRO A 140 -15.63 -0.98 4.21
CA PRO A 140 -16.01 -1.54 5.51
C PRO A 140 -15.10 -1.09 6.66
N LYS A 141 -13.87 -0.70 6.34
CA LYS A 141 -12.90 -0.10 7.28
C LYS A 141 -12.49 1.29 6.78
N PRO A 142 -12.20 2.26 7.67
CA PRO A 142 -11.74 3.58 7.26
C PRO A 142 -10.47 3.52 6.41
N THR A 143 -10.46 4.26 5.31
CA THR A 143 -9.32 4.35 4.39
C THR A 143 -9.18 5.75 3.81
N ASN A 144 -7.93 6.21 3.73
CA ASN A 144 -7.55 7.49 3.11
C ASN A 144 -7.02 7.31 1.68
N LEU A 145 -6.99 6.08 1.17
CA LEU A 145 -6.53 5.80 -0.20
C LEU A 145 -7.50 6.42 -1.21
N MET A 146 -6.93 6.88 -2.34
CA MET A 146 -7.75 7.36 -3.45
C MET A 146 -8.59 6.19 -3.98
N PRO A 147 -9.85 6.43 -4.39
CA PRO A 147 -10.68 5.37 -4.95
C PRO A 147 -10.01 4.73 -6.16
N TRP A 148 -9.76 3.43 -6.06
CA TRP A 148 -9.29 2.58 -7.13
C TRP A 148 -9.84 1.18 -6.89
N SER A 149 -10.49 0.62 -7.91
CA SER A 149 -10.98 -0.77 -7.91
C SER A 149 -10.06 -1.59 -8.80
N VAL A 150 -9.72 -2.79 -8.35
CA VAL A 150 -8.80 -3.70 -9.04
C VAL A 150 -9.14 -5.13 -8.70
N PHE A 151 -9.13 -6.03 -9.69
CA PHE A 151 -9.43 -7.47 -9.60
C PHE A 151 -10.86 -7.84 -9.17
N VAL A 152 -11.48 -7.09 -8.25
CA VAL A 152 -12.81 -7.30 -7.70
C VAL A 152 -13.60 -6.00 -7.81
N ASP A 153 -14.75 -6.08 -8.47
CA ASP A 153 -15.74 -5.02 -8.60
C ASP A 153 -17.07 -5.50 -8.04
N PHE A 154 -17.32 -5.21 -6.77
CA PHE A 154 -18.61 -5.53 -6.13
C PHE A 154 -19.77 -4.71 -6.70
N GLN A 155 -19.52 -3.52 -7.24
CA GLN A 155 -20.58 -2.67 -7.77
C GLN A 155 -21.17 -3.25 -9.07
N HIS A 156 -20.35 -3.94 -9.85
CA HIS A 156 -20.75 -4.63 -11.09
C HIS A 156 -20.77 -6.16 -10.96
N GLU A 157 -20.57 -6.69 -9.75
CA GLU A 157 -20.56 -8.13 -9.45
C GLU A 157 -19.61 -8.91 -10.36
N MET A 158 -18.41 -8.37 -10.56
CA MET A 158 -17.42 -8.87 -11.51
C MET A 158 -16.05 -9.02 -10.87
N CYS A 159 -15.36 -10.10 -11.21
CA CYS A 159 -13.94 -10.27 -10.95
C CYS A 159 -13.21 -10.47 -12.27
N VAL A 160 -12.04 -9.84 -12.40
CA VAL A 160 -11.15 -10.04 -13.55
C VAL A 160 -9.78 -10.43 -13.01
N PHE A 161 -9.38 -11.66 -13.29
CA PHE A 161 -8.14 -12.23 -12.79
C PHE A 161 -7.18 -12.55 -13.94
N PRO A 162 -5.88 -12.39 -13.74
CA PRO A 162 -4.89 -12.61 -14.78
C PRO A 162 -4.59 -14.09 -14.98
N GLY A 163 -4.30 -14.45 -16.23
CA GLY A 163 -3.75 -15.75 -16.61
C GLY A 163 -4.66 -16.91 -16.25
N ASP A 164 -4.09 -17.90 -15.59
CA ASP A 164 -4.80 -19.06 -15.05
C ASP A 164 -5.23 -18.87 -13.59
N GLY A 165 -4.88 -17.74 -12.96
CA GLY A 165 -5.20 -17.44 -11.57
C GLY A 165 -4.28 -18.06 -10.52
N THR A 166 -3.19 -18.72 -10.93
CA THR A 166 -2.27 -19.39 -10.00
C THR A 166 -1.27 -18.45 -9.31
N GLN A 167 -1.23 -17.18 -9.74
CA GLN A 167 -0.26 -16.20 -9.25
C GLN A 167 -0.55 -15.82 -7.79
N THR A 168 0.50 -15.84 -6.97
CA THR A 168 0.42 -15.45 -5.55
C THR A 168 0.31 -13.94 -5.41
N MET A 169 -0.61 -13.52 -4.55
CA MET A 169 -0.85 -12.13 -4.19
C MET A 169 -0.63 -11.93 -2.70
N ILE A 170 -0.20 -10.72 -2.35
CA ILE A 170 -0.17 -10.23 -0.98
C ILE A 170 -1.10 -9.02 -0.90
N PHE A 171 -2.08 -9.10 -0.01
CA PHE A 171 -3.01 -8.01 0.29
C PHE A 171 -2.88 -7.58 1.75
N THR A 172 -2.68 -6.29 1.96
CA THR A 172 -2.53 -5.71 3.30
C THR A 172 -3.42 -4.49 3.41
N HIS A 173 -4.27 -4.41 4.43
CA HIS A 173 -5.08 -3.21 4.65
C HIS A 173 -4.19 -2.03 5.07
N SER A 174 -4.52 -0.81 4.64
CA SER A 174 -3.71 0.38 4.91
C SER A 174 -3.49 0.65 6.41
N SER A 175 -4.47 0.35 7.26
CA SER A 175 -4.32 0.43 8.73
C SER A 175 -3.35 -0.60 9.29
N ASP A 176 -3.29 -1.80 8.71
CA ASP A 176 -2.44 -2.88 9.21
C ASP A 176 -0.98 -2.53 8.93
N LEU A 177 -0.71 -2.00 7.72
CA LEU A 177 0.58 -1.39 7.41
C LEU A 177 0.96 -0.34 8.46
N ALA A 178 0.04 0.57 8.80
CA ALA A 178 0.31 1.62 9.78
C ALA A 178 0.61 1.07 11.18
N ALA A 179 -0.10 0.02 11.61
CA ALA A 179 0.12 -0.64 12.89
C ALA A 179 1.50 -1.30 12.96
N TYR A 180 1.93 -1.96 11.88
CA TYR A 180 3.29 -2.51 11.82
C TYR A 180 4.37 -1.44 11.75
N VAL A 181 4.14 -0.31 11.07
CA VAL A 181 5.08 0.82 11.11
C VAL A 181 5.21 1.38 12.53
N GLU A 182 4.12 1.52 13.29
CA GLU A 182 4.15 1.95 14.70
C GLU A 182 5.05 1.04 15.56
N ARG A 183 4.93 -0.28 15.37
CA ARG A 183 5.77 -1.26 16.06
C ARG A 183 7.22 -1.18 15.62
N LEU A 184 7.46 -1.11 14.32
CA LEU A 184 8.81 -1.06 13.75
C LEU A 184 9.58 0.18 14.23
N VAL A 185 8.95 1.36 14.26
CA VAL A 185 9.63 2.59 14.69
C VAL A 185 9.97 2.64 16.17
N SER A 186 9.37 1.76 16.96
CA SER A 186 9.66 1.59 18.38
C SER A 186 10.90 0.71 18.63
N LEU A 187 11.38 -0.04 17.63
CA LEU A 187 12.56 -0.87 17.75
C LEU A 187 13.87 -0.05 17.73
N PRO A 188 14.94 -0.52 18.42
CA PRO A 188 16.26 0.05 18.26
C PRO A 188 16.78 -0.16 16.83
N ALA A 189 17.71 0.69 16.39
CA ALA A 189 18.25 0.63 15.03
C ALA A 189 18.89 -0.74 14.70
N THR A 190 19.48 -1.42 15.69
CA THR A 190 20.09 -2.75 15.53
C THR A 190 19.10 -3.86 15.20
N GLU A 191 17.80 -3.63 15.39
CA GLU A 191 16.73 -4.61 15.15
C GLU A 191 15.89 -4.26 13.92
N TRP A 192 16.24 -3.21 13.18
CA TRP A 192 15.54 -2.87 11.95
C TRP A 192 15.96 -3.81 10.81
N PRO A 193 15.04 -4.62 10.25
CA PRO A 193 15.34 -5.43 9.09
C PRO A 193 15.62 -4.55 7.88
N ARG A 194 16.58 -4.92 7.05
CA ARG A 194 16.86 -4.19 5.80
C ARG A 194 15.70 -4.27 4.81
N TYR A 195 15.08 -5.43 4.71
CA TYR A 195 13.92 -5.70 3.86
C TYR A 195 12.82 -6.28 4.74
N ALA A 196 11.69 -5.59 4.82
CA ALA A 196 10.55 -5.98 5.63
C ALA A 196 9.31 -6.21 4.78
N LEU A 197 8.46 -7.12 5.24
CA LEU A 197 7.22 -7.47 4.59
C LEU A 197 6.07 -7.40 5.59
N VAL A 198 5.01 -6.70 5.22
CA VAL A 198 3.68 -6.87 5.84
C VAL A 198 2.83 -7.68 4.88
N ALA A 199 2.62 -8.95 5.20
CA ALA A 199 1.78 -9.84 4.42
C ALA A 199 0.48 -10.16 5.19
N GLY A 200 -0.44 -9.20 5.23
CA GLY A 200 -1.70 -9.36 5.98
C GLY A 200 -2.53 -10.55 5.50
N ASN A 201 -2.57 -10.75 4.17
CA ASN A 201 -3.25 -11.87 3.52
C ASN A 201 -2.40 -12.32 2.33
N ARG A 202 -2.08 -13.62 2.25
CA ARG A 202 -1.32 -14.21 1.13
C ARG A 202 -2.14 -15.34 0.51
N LEU A 203 -2.51 -15.19 -0.76
CA LEU A 203 -3.37 -16.14 -1.48
C LEU A 203 -3.22 -15.99 -3.00
N ASN A 204 -3.71 -16.95 -3.78
CA ASN A 204 -3.83 -16.84 -5.24
C ASN A 204 -5.25 -16.44 -5.69
N PHE A 205 -5.46 -16.24 -7.00
CA PHE A 205 -6.77 -15.79 -7.50
C PHE A 205 -7.86 -16.86 -7.46
N HIS A 206 -7.53 -18.16 -7.38
CA HIS A 206 -8.54 -19.19 -7.13
C HIS A 206 -9.07 -19.10 -5.71
N GLU A 207 -8.18 -18.94 -4.73
CA GLU A 207 -8.56 -18.74 -3.33
C GLU A 207 -9.38 -17.45 -3.17
N LEU A 208 -9.01 -16.37 -3.87
CA LEU A 208 -9.79 -15.13 -3.89
C LEU A 208 -11.17 -15.35 -4.50
N ALA A 209 -11.27 -16.06 -5.63
CA ALA A 209 -12.54 -16.42 -6.26
C ALA A 209 -13.44 -17.20 -5.29
N ASP A 210 -12.88 -18.16 -4.57
CA ASP A 210 -13.61 -18.96 -3.59
C ASP A 210 -14.08 -18.12 -2.40
N ILE A 211 -13.28 -17.17 -1.93
CA ILE A 211 -13.70 -16.19 -0.91
C ILE A 211 -14.90 -15.38 -1.44
N ILE A 212 -14.79 -14.81 -2.64
CA ILE A 212 -15.87 -14.01 -3.26
C ILE A 212 -17.17 -14.80 -3.36
N LYS A 213 -17.12 -16.05 -3.84
CA LYS A 213 -18.29 -16.94 -3.90
C LYS A 213 -18.90 -17.18 -2.51
N ARG A 214 -18.08 -17.44 -1.49
CA ARG A 214 -18.54 -17.64 -0.12
C ARG A 214 -19.21 -16.39 0.47
N VAL A 215 -18.60 -15.22 0.33
CA VAL A 215 -19.10 -13.98 0.97
C VAL A 215 -20.34 -13.41 0.28
N THR A 216 -20.44 -13.59 -1.04
CA THR A 216 -21.59 -13.12 -1.83
C THR A 216 -22.78 -14.08 -1.73
N GLY A 217 -22.53 -15.36 -1.42
CA GLY A 217 -23.53 -16.43 -1.49
C GLY A 217 -23.91 -16.81 -2.92
N CYS A 218 -23.22 -16.24 -3.92
CA CYS A 218 -23.45 -16.49 -5.33
C CYS A 218 -22.78 -17.80 -5.77
N ILE A 219 -23.51 -18.62 -6.52
CA ILE A 219 -22.93 -19.70 -7.32
C ILE A 219 -22.39 -19.06 -8.61
N GLU A 220 -21.42 -19.67 -9.30
CA GLU A 220 -20.69 -19.14 -10.49
C GLU A 220 -21.52 -18.44 -11.59
N ARG A 221 -22.85 -18.57 -11.61
CA ARG A 221 -23.72 -17.91 -12.58
C ARG A 221 -24.15 -16.49 -12.20
N ASP A 222 -24.02 -16.10 -10.92
CA ASP A 222 -24.53 -14.80 -10.44
C ASP A 222 -23.41 -13.75 -10.26
N PHE A 223 -22.16 -14.17 -10.04
CA PHE A 223 -21.00 -13.28 -9.96
C PHE A 223 -20.04 -13.59 -11.11
N ASN A 224 -19.78 -12.61 -11.98
CA ASN A 224 -19.02 -12.81 -13.21
C ASN A 224 -17.51 -12.87 -12.93
N ILE A 225 -16.95 -14.07 -12.80
CA ILE A 225 -15.51 -14.28 -12.60
C ILE A 225 -14.87 -14.64 -13.93
N VAL A 226 -13.99 -13.75 -14.41
CA VAL A 226 -13.28 -13.90 -15.69
C VAL A 226 -11.80 -14.11 -15.42
N TYR A 227 -11.21 -15.13 -16.04
CA TYR A 227 -9.77 -15.31 -16.13
C TYR A 227 -9.32 -14.88 -17.52
N GLU A 228 -8.55 -13.79 -17.58
CA GLU A 228 -8.04 -13.26 -18.83
C GLU A 228 -6.73 -13.91 -19.23
N SER A 229 -6.66 -14.39 -20.48
CA SER A 229 -5.43 -15.02 -20.95
C SER A 229 -4.28 -14.03 -20.95
N THR A 230 -3.10 -14.53 -20.59
CA THR A 230 -1.82 -13.80 -20.63
C THR A 230 -1.61 -13.11 -21.98
N GLU A 231 -1.98 -13.76 -23.09
CA GLU A 231 -1.90 -13.20 -24.44
C GLU A 231 -2.82 -11.99 -24.64
N ALA A 232 -4.07 -12.06 -24.16
CA ALA A 232 -5.03 -10.96 -24.27
C ALA A 232 -4.57 -9.73 -23.49
N ILE A 233 -4.10 -9.94 -22.25
CA ILE A 233 -3.54 -8.91 -21.37
C ILE A 233 -2.34 -8.24 -22.05
N PHE A 234 -1.38 -9.01 -22.56
CA PHE A 234 -0.20 -8.46 -23.23
C PHE A 234 -0.50 -7.69 -24.52
N ARG A 235 -1.58 -8.06 -25.23
CA ARG A 235 -2.06 -7.35 -26.42
C ARG A 235 -2.93 -6.14 -26.11
N GLY A 236 -3.18 -5.85 -24.83
CA GLY A 236 -4.01 -4.72 -24.38
C GLY A 236 -5.51 -4.96 -24.56
N HIS A 237 -5.94 -6.20 -24.80
CA HIS A 237 -7.36 -6.59 -24.84
C HIS A 237 -7.78 -7.04 -23.43
N VAL A 238 -7.87 -6.06 -22.53
CA VAL A 238 -8.34 -6.25 -21.14
C VAL A 238 -9.80 -5.80 -21.07
N THR A 239 -10.63 -6.53 -20.33
CA THR A 239 -12.06 -6.30 -20.10
C THR A 239 -12.24 -5.10 -19.14
N GLN A 240 -11.74 -3.91 -19.54
CA GLN A 240 -11.69 -2.58 -18.87
C GLN A 240 -10.99 -2.55 -17.49
N LEU A 241 -10.30 -1.52 -16.96
CA LEU A 241 -9.96 -0.11 -17.28
C LEU A 241 -8.42 0.06 -17.51
N PRO A 242 -7.92 1.19 -18.08
CA PRO A 242 -6.48 1.39 -18.36
C PRO A 242 -5.53 1.20 -17.16
N ILE A 243 -6.01 1.44 -15.94
CA ILE A 243 -5.21 1.44 -14.70
C ILE A 243 -5.07 0.01 -14.12
N GLU A 244 -5.96 -0.92 -14.45
CA GLU A 244 -5.82 -2.33 -14.03
C GLU A 244 -4.67 -3.05 -14.73
N LYS A 245 -4.19 -2.49 -15.84
CA LYS A 245 -3.13 -3.08 -16.65
C LYS A 245 -1.84 -3.28 -15.86
N GLU A 246 -1.41 -2.28 -15.08
CA GLU A 246 -0.19 -2.39 -14.26
C GLU A 246 -0.30 -3.51 -13.23
N ALA A 247 -1.44 -3.62 -12.54
CA ALA A 247 -1.68 -4.67 -11.55
C ALA A 247 -1.72 -6.07 -12.19
N MET A 248 -2.37 -6.22 -13.34
CA MET A 248 -2.44 -7.48 -14.09
C MET A 248 -1.06 -7.94 -14.57
N TYR A 249 -0.26 -7.03 -15.15
CA TYR A 249 1.10 -7.32 -15.59
C TYR A 249 2.02 -7.66 -14.42
N THR A 250 1.85 -6.95 -13.30
CA THR A 250 2.61 -7.20 -12.06
C THR A 250 2.29 -8.58 -11.49
N ALA A 251 1.01 -8.94 -11.41
CA ALA A 251 0.58 -10.26 -10.99
C ALA A 251 1.13 -11.38 -11.89
N LEU A 252 0.98 -11.25 -13.22
CA LEU A 252 1.54 -12.22 -14.20
C LEU A 252 3.07 -12.37 -14.11
N SER A 253 3.76 -11.35 -13.62
CA SER A 253 5.21 -11.37 -13.42
C SER A 253 5.62 -11.84 -12.01
N ASN A 254 4.66 -12.33 -11.20
CA ASN A 254 4.85 -12.67 -9.78
C ASN A 254 5.38 -11.51 -8.93
N GLY A 255 5.14 -10.26 -9.33
CA GLY A 255 5.64 -9.08 -8.63
C GLY A 255 5.05 -8.89 -7.22
N TYR A 256 3.88 -9.49 -6.95
CA TYR A 256 3.25 -9.48 -5.62
C TYR A 256 3.67 -10.65 -4.72
N ASP A 257 4.45 -11.63 -5.21
CA ASP A 257 5.02 -12.69 -4.38
C ASP A 257 6.30 -12.20 -3.68
N LEU A 258 6.09 -11.33 -2.71
CA LEU A 258 7.17 -10.58 -2.08
C LEU A 258 7.92 -11.40 -1.04
N GLN A 259 9.21 -11.13 -0.96
CA GLN A 259 10.15 -11.63 0.04
C GLN A 259 10.54 -10.51 1.01
N GLY A 260 10.96 -10.88 2.21
CA GLY A 260 11.39 -9.95 3.26
C GLY A 260 11.21 -10.57 4.64
N GLU A 261 11.71 -9.89 5.67
CA GLU A 261 11.43 -10.29 7.04
C GLU A 261 9.96 -9.97 7.37
N ASP A 262 9.19 -11.01 7.69
CA ASP A 262 7.75 -10.92 7.91
C ASP A 262 7.45 -10.29 9.27
N LEU A 263 6.99 -9.03 9.26
CA LEU A 263 6.70 -8.28 10.48
C LEU A 263 5.60 -8.93 11.32
N GLY A 264 4.71 -9.75 10.74
CA GLY A 264 3.72 -10.52 11.51
C GLY A 264 4.35 -11.57 12.42
N LYS A 265 5.57 -12.03 12.12
CA LYS A 265 6.34 -12.92 13.00
C LYS A 265 7.06 -12.15 14.10
N LEU A 266 7.51 -10.93 13.83
CA LEU A 266 8.13 -10.06 14.84
C LEU A 266 7.09 -9.50 15.83
N PHE A 267 5.90 -9.18 15.35
CA PHE A 267 4.84 -8.54 16.13
C PHE A 267 3.52 -9.33 16.04
N PRO A 268 3.47 -10.55 16.61
CA PRO A 268 2.30 -11.42 16.53
C PRO A 268 1.08 -10.87 17.29
N ASP A 269 1.25 -9.82 18.10
CA ASP A 269 0.17 -9.12 18.81
C ASP A 269 -0.60 -8.14 17.91
N VAL A 270 -0.03 -7.75 16.76
CA VAL A 270 -0.71 -6.86 15.81
C VAL A 270 -1.84 -7.62 15.12
N GLN A 271 -3.08 -7.16 15.34
CA GLN A 271 -4.25 -7.73 14.68
C GLN A 271 -4.33 -7.26 13.24
N THR A 272 -4.20 -8.19 12.29
CA THR A 272 -4.39 -7.93 10.86
C THR A 272 -5.86 -8.04 10.47
N THR A 273 -6.22 -7.40 9.36
CA THR A 273 -7.55 -7.44 8.77
C THR A 273 -7.71 -8.72 7.95
N PRO A 274 -8.57 -9.68 8.36
CA PRO A 274 -8.81 -10.91 7.60
C PRO A 274 -9.59 -10.59 6.34
N ILE A 275 -9.12 -11.08 5.18
CA ILE A 275 -9.74 -10.79 3.88
C ILE A 275 -11.18 -11.27 3.77
N ASP A 276 -11.53 -12.45 4.32
CA ASP A 276 -12.89 -12.99 4.28
C ASP A 276 -13.90 -12.06 4.97
N ASP A 277 -13.57 -11.60 6.19
CA ASP A 277 -14.45 -10.70 6.97
C ASP A 277 -14.55 -9.34 6.29
N PHE A 278 -13.43 -8.81 5.81
CA PHE A 278 -13.40 -7.52 5.12
C PHE A 278 -14.26 -7.51 3.85
N LEU A 279 -14.12 -8.51 2.98
CA LEU A 279 -14.88 -8.60 1.74
C LEU A 279 -16.37 -8.90 1.99
N LYS A 280 -16.69 -9.65 3.05
CA LYS A 280 -18.07 -9.86 3.49
C LYS A 280 -18.74 -8.56 3.93
N ASP A 281 -18.06 -7.77 4.73
CA ASP A 281 -18.60 -6.47 5.17
C ASP A 281 -18.74 -5.49 3.99
N ALA A 282 -17.80 -5.51 3.05
CA ALA A 282 -17.91 -4.73 1.81
C ALA A 282 -19.16 -5.12 0.99
N TRP A 283 -19.44 -6.41 0.86
CA TRP A 283 -20.63 -6.91 0.18
C TRP A 283 -21.93 -6.49 0.88
N ILE A 284 -21.99 -6.56 2.21
CA ILE A 284 -23.14 -6.10 3.00
C ILE A 284 -23.38 -4.61 2.77
N LEU A 285 -22.32 -3.79 2.75
CA LEU A 285 -22.42 -2.36 2.46
C LEU A 285 -22.95 -2.09 1.04
N LYS A 286 -22.53 -2.88 0.05
CA LYS A 286 -23.05 -2.82 -1.32
C LYS A 286 -24.56 -3.06 -1.34
N GLN A 287 -25.02 -4.14 -0.72
CA GLN A 287 -26.44 -4.49 -0.67
C GLN A 287 -27.29 -3.41 0.04
N ALA A 288 -26.78 -2.85 1.14
CA ALA A 288 -27.45 -1.76 1.85
C ALA A 288 -27.56 -0.48 1.00
N ALA A 289 -26.51 -0.15 0.24
CA ALA A 289 -26.49 1.00 -0.66
C ALA A 289 -27.50 0.85 -1.83
N GLU A 290 -27.72 -0.38 -2.32
CA GLU A 290 -28.72 -0.64 -3.37
C GLU A 290 -30.16 -0.60 -2.84
N ALA A 291 -30.40 -1.14 -1.64
CA ALA A 291 -31.71 -1.12 -1.00
C ALA A 291 -32.22 0.29 -0.67
N THR A 292 -31.31 1.27 -0.57
CA THR A 292 -31.62 2.67 -0.28
C THR A 292 -31.77 3.54 -1.54
N ARG A 293 -31.50 3.01 -2.75
CA ARG A 293 -31.78 3.73 -3.99
C ARG A 293 -33.30 3.83 -4.18
N PRO A 294 -33.87 5.03 -4.38
CA PRO A 294 -35.28 5.16 -4.73
C PRO A 294 -35.56 4.31 -5.97
N THR A 295 -36.56 3.44 -5.90
CA THR A 295 -37.05 2.75 -7.10
C THR A 295 -37.52 3.83 -8.06
N ASP A 296 -36.80 3.98 -9.17
CA ASP A 296 -37.23 4.85 -10.26
C ASP A 296 -38.58 4.30 -10.74
N VAL A 297 -39.66 4.93 -10.27
CA VAL A 297 -41.01 4.67 -10.72
C VAL A 297 -41.00 5.06 -12.18
N ARG A 298 -40.83 4.06 -13.06
CA ARG A 298 -41.11 4.18 -14.49
C ARG A 298 -42.52 4.73 -14.60
N HIS A 299 -42.64 6.04 -14.84
CA HIS A 299 -43.85 6.63 -15.35
C HIS A 299 -44.07 6.01 -16.72
N GLY A 300 -45.01 5.07 -16.77
CA GLY A 300 -45.62 4.66 -18.00
C GLY A 300 -46.33 5.85 -18.64
N THR A 301 -46.03 6.06 -19.90
CA THR A 301 -46.90 6.71 -20.88
C THR A 301 -46.77 5.94 -22.17
#